data_AF-A0A4V1CKM2-F1
#
_entry.id   AF-A0A4V1CKM2-F1
#
_cell.length_a   1.000
_cell.length_b   1.000
_cell.length_c   1.000
_cell.angle_alpha   90.00
_cell.angle_beta   90.00
_cell.angle_gamma   90.00
#
_symmetry.space_group_name_H-M   'P 1'
#
loop_
_entity.id
_entity.type
_entity.pdbx_description
1 polymer ?
#
loop_
_entity_poly.entity_id
_entity_poly.type
_entity_poly.pdbx_seq_one_letter_code
_entity_poly.pdbx_strand_id
1 'polypeptide(L)'
;MAVLGFGAPALAAPGCTLGAPGTTQRVAVGDTGRSMLIHIPVGVRRIRDLPLVFLLHGSTGNGQEMLRHSGLAATSDHHGFLLAAPDAGIPAGKGFVWNIPGVPTVTGAVPTADDPDDVAYLTAAIDWLAAQTCIDEERVYATGLSGGGRMTSWLGCVASDRFAAIAPVVGLRAGNPSPGDPQRPDPATCQPKKAIPVYAFAGSDDTTNPVAGGGAGYWQYSMATALARWAELDRCSTGPETVPVSETAEEQIYSNCLGNARVAGRIVQGRGHEWVADNEAMWGFFARYRR
;
A
#
# COMPACT_ATOMS: atom_id res chain seq x y z
N MET A 1 60.63 17.89 -5.96
CA MET A 1 59.27 18.47 -5.81
C MET A 1 58.30 17.32 -5.58
N ALA A 2 57.88 17.10 -4.33
CA ALA A 2 56.85 16.11 -3.99
C ALA A 2 55.51 16.84 -3.92
N VAL A 3 54.59 16.47 -4.81
CA VAL A 3 53.22 17.02 -4.83
C VAL A 3 52.40 16.20 -3.83
N LEU A 4 52.08 16.79 -2.69
CA LEU A 4 51.11 16.25 -1.73
C LEU A 4 49.71 16.50 -2.27
N GLY A 5 49.05 15.45 -2.75
CA GLY A 5 47.64 15.50 -3.15
C GLY A 5 46.75 15.55 -1.91
N PHE A 6 46.10 16.69 -1.68
CA PHE A 6 45.01 16.80 -0.71
C PHE A 6 43.79 16.11 -1.30
N GLY A 7 43.48 14.91 -0.79
CA GLY A 7 42.19 14.25 -1.04
C GLY A 7 41.08 15.11 -0.44
N ALA A 8 40.11 15.51 -1.27
CA ALA A 8 38.91 16.16 -0.78
C ALA A 8 38.22 15.25 0.25
N PRO A 9 37.74 15.78 1.39
CA PRO A 9 37.01 14.99 2.35
C PRO A 9 35.76 14.45 1.65
N ALA A 10 35.59 13.13 1.63
CA ALA A 10 34.33 12.51 1.23
C ALA A 10 33.25 13.04 2.19
N LEU A 11 32.33 13.87 1.67
CA LEU A 11 31.14 14.26 2.41
C LEU A 11 30.42 12.98 2.79
N ALA A 12 30.30 12.72 4.10
CA ALA A 12 29.49 11.63 4.60
C ALA A 12 28.07 11.83 4.04
N ALA A 13 27.50 10.79 3.43
CA ALA A 13 26.10 10.82 3.02
C ALA A 13 25.25 11.29 4.22
N PRO A 14 24.33 12.25 4.04
CA PRO A 14 23.47 12.68 5.13
C PRO A 14 22.76 11.46 5.68
N GLY A 15 23.02 11.14 6.94
CA GLY A 15 22.34 10.05 7.63
C GLY A 15 20.86 10.38 7.79
N CYS A 16 20.04 9.35 7.94
CA CYS A 16 18.60 9.52 8.11
C CYS A 16 18.26 10.32 9.39
N THR A 17 17.58 11.45 9.25
CA THR A 17 17.21 12.36 10.36
C THR A 17 15.72 12.36 10.68
N LEU A 18 15.07 11.18 10.62
CA LEU A 18 13.63 11.07 10.87
C LEU A 18 13.23 11.24 12.35
N GLY A 19 14.14 10.99 13.29
CA GLY A 19 13.87 11.03 14.72
C GLY A 19 14.58 9.91 15.48
N ALA A 20 14.13 9.64 16.70
CA ALA A 20 14.63 8.54 17.53
C ALA A 20 13.81 7.25 17.30
N PRO A 21 14.41 6.05 17.41
CA PRO A 21 13.69 4.79 17.49
C PRO A 21 12.57 4.82 18.55
N GLY A 22 11.45 4.16 18.26
CA GLY A 22 10.27 4.11 19.12
C GLY A 22 9.41 5.36 19.11
N THR A 23 9.65 6.29 18.20
CA THR A 23 8.88 7.53 18.10
C THR A 23 8.12 7.62 16.79
N THR A 24 7.03 8.38 16.80
CA THR A 24 6.30 8.76 15.59
C THR A 24 6.47 10.25 15.37
N GLN A 25 7.02 10.63 14.21
CA GLN A 25 7.30 12.02 13.87
C GLN A 25 6.45 12.47 12.70
N ARG A 26 6.02 13.73 12.70
CA ARG A 26 5.48 14.36 11.50
C ARG A 26 6.64 14.87 10.67
N VAL A 27 6.73 14.40 9.44
CA VAL A 27 7.86 14.65 8.54
C VAL A 27 7.35 15.32 7.28
N ALA A 28 7.91 16.49 6.96
CA ALA A 28 7.68 17.14 5.68
C ALA A 28 8.46 16.39 4.59
N VAL A 29 7.80 16.12 3.46
CA VAL A 29 8.34 15.26 2.43
C VAL A 29 8.88 16.12 1.30
N GLY A 30 10.20 16.33 1.29
CA GLY A 30 10.88 17.16 0.30
C GLY A 30 10.14 18.49 0.04
N ASP A 31 9.98 18.83 -1.23
CA ASP A 31 9.29 20.04 -1.67
C ASP A 31 7.82 19.78 -2.06
N THR A 32 7.24 18.65 -1.64
CA THR A 32 5.85 18.29 -2.00
C THR A 32 4.81 19.21 -1.36
N GLY A 33 5.19 20.05 -0.40
CA GLY A 33 4.28 20.85 0.42
C GLY A 33 3.40 20.02 1.37
N ARG A 34 3.65 18.70 1.45
CA ARG A 34 2.86 17.75 2.24
C ARG A 34 3.74 17.07 3.29
N SER A 35 3.09 16.56 4.33
CA SER A 35 3.74 15.83 5.42
C SER A 35 3.05 14.51 5.70
N MET A 36 3.76 13.59 6.34
CA MET A 36 3.23 12.31 6.80
C MET A 36 3.71 12.01 8.21
N LEU A 37 2.97 11.17 8.93
CA LEU A 37 3.46 10.58 10.16
C LEU A 37 4.37 9.40 9.79
N ILE A 38 5.57 9.34 10.36
CA ILE A 38 6.47 8.20 10.21
C ILE A 38 6.76 7.65 11.59
N HIS A 39 6.37 6.40 11.80
CA HIS A 39 6.72 5.63 12.97
C HIS A 39 8.05 4.92 12.74
N ILE A 40 8.99 5.16 13.65
CA ILE A 40 10.33 4.59 13.66
C ILE A 40 10.33 3.45 14.69
N PRO A 41 10.63 2.21 14.31
CA PRO A 41 10.48 1.06 15.19
C PRO A 41 11.47 1.11 16.37
N VAL A 42 11.08 0.63 17.55
CA VAL A 42 11.93 0.62 18.76
C VAL A 42 13.20 -0.22 18.62
N GLY A 43 13.19 -1.24 17.75
CA GLY A 43 14.25 -2.26 17.65
C GLY A 43 15.46 -1.88 16.80
N VAL A 44 15.46 -0.73 16.11
CA VAL A 44 16.54 -0.39 15.17
C VAL A 44 17.66 0.41 15.85
N ARG A 45 18.90 -0.10 15.75
CA ARG A 45 20.09 0.60 16.27
C ARG A 45 20.42 1.88 15.50
N ARG A 46 20.11 1.89 14.20
CA ARG A 46 20.29 3.03 13.28
C ARG A 46 19.17 2.99 12.26
N ILE A 47 18.64 4.17 11.93
CA ILE A 47 17.67 4.31 10.84
C ILE A 47 18.49 4.36 9.56
N ARG A 48 18.63 3.20 8.92
CA ARG A 48 19.38 3.07 7.68
C ARG A 48 18.90 1.87 6.89
N ASP A 49 18.66 2.06 5.60
CA ASP A 49 18.30 0.99 4.65
C ASP A 49 17.15 0.10 5.20
N LEU A 50 16.16 0.70 5.86
CA LEU A 50 15.03 -0.04 6.45
C LEU A 50 13.96 -0.35 5.39
N PRO A 51 13.22 -1.46 5.49
CA PRO A 51 11.99 -1.61 4.73
C PRO A 51 11.02 -0.47 5.04
N LEU A 52 10.22 -0.07 4.06
CA LEU A 52 9.17 0.93 4.22
C LEU A 52 7.81 0.31 3.92
N VAL A 53 6.85 0.52 4.82
CA VAL A 53 5.44 0.21 4.60
C VAL A 53 4.64 1.51 4.64
N PHE A 54 3.96 1.83 3.54
CA PHE A 54 2.91 2.85 3.56
C PHE A 54 1.61 2.27 4.10
N LEU A 55 1.01 2.97 5.07
CA LEU A 55 -0.29 2.65 5.68
C LEU A 55 -1.30 3.74 5.34
N LEU A 56 -2.16 3.43 4.37
CA LEU A 56 -3.08 4.39 3.77
C LEU A 56 -4.44 4.35 4.47
N HIS A 57 -4.91 5.50 4.93
CA HIS A 57 -6.18 5.62 5.67
C HIS A 57 -7.42 5.40 4.79
N GLY A 58 -8.53 5.01 5.43
CA GLY A 58 -9.85 4.94 4.79
C GLY A 58 -10.41 6.33 4.44
N SER A 59 -11.40 6.37 3.54
CA SER A 59 -12.04 7.62 3.12
C SER A 59 -12.59 8.41 4.32
N THR A 60 -12.46 9.74 4.29
CA THR A 60 -12.83 10.70 5.35
C THR A 60 -12.02 10.64 6.64
N GLY A 61 -11.03 9.73 6.72
CA GLY A 61 -10.06 9.63 7.81
C GLY A 61 -8.74 10.36 7.51
N ASN A 62 -7.73 10.07 8.32
CA ASN A 62 -6.37 10.61 8.21
C ASN A 62 -5.32 9.57 8.66
N GLY A 63 -4.04 9.83 8.39
CA GLY A 63 -2.93 8.94 8.72
C GLY A 63 -2.78 8.70 10.23
N GLN A 64 -3.10 9.68 11.07
CA GLN A 64 -3.03 9.55 12.53
C GLN A 64 -4.03 8.53 13.07
N GLU A 65 -5.28 8.58 12.59
CA GLU A 65 -6.31 7.60 12.92
C GLU A 65 -5.95 6.21 12.42
N MET A 66 -5.42 6.10 11.20
CA MET A 66 -5.05 4.81 10.63
C MET A 66 -3.88 4.14 11.38
N LEU A 67 -2.87 4.92 11.81
CA LEU A 67 -1.80 4.41 12.68
C LEU A 67 -2.35 3.81 13.97
N ARG A 68 -3.31 4.49 14.61
CA ARG A 68 -3.91 4.02 15.86
C ARG A 68 -4.77 2.77 15.66
N HIS A 69 -5.55 2.71 14.58
CA HIS A 69 -6.54 1.65 14.39
C HIS A 69 -5.99 0.37 13.75
N SER A 70 -4.91 0.45 12.97
CA SER A 70 -4.33 -0.74 12.31
C SER A 70 -3.57 -1.66 13.26
N GLY A 71 -3.02 -1.12 14.36
CA GLY A 71 -2.07 -1.85 15.21
C GLY A 71 -0.73 -2.18 14.52
N LEU A 72 -0.50 -1.70 13.29
CA LEU A 72 0.65 -2.09 12.48
C LEU A 72 1.98 -1.54 13.02
N ALA A 73 1.94 -0.50 13.86
CA ALA A 73 3.12 0.01 14.57
C ALA A 73 3.76 -1.07 15.47
N ALA A 74 2.97 -1.93 16.11
CA ALA A 74 3.53 -3.01 16.94
C ALA A 74 4.28 -4.05 16.10
N THR A 75 3.75 -4.39 14.92
CA THR A 75 4.43 -5.25 13.94
C THR A 75 5.68 -4.55 13.37
N SER A 76 5.62 -3.23 13.17
CA SER A 76 6.77 -2.38 12.81
C SER A 76 7.88 -2.52 13.84
N ASP A 77 7.55 -2.38 15.12
CA ASP A 77 8.47 -2.50 16.25
C ASP A 77 9.10 -3.90 16.32
N HIS A 78 8.30 -4.94 16.10
CA HIS A 78 8.74 -6.33 16.13
C HIS A 78 9.71 -6.66 14.99
N HIS A 79 9.45 -6.16 13.77
CA HIS A 79 10.15 -6.58 12.57
C HIS A 79 11.13 -5.55 11.97
N GLY A 80 11.16 -4.34 12.51
CA GLY A 80 12.15 -3.32 12.15
C GLY A 80 11.95 -2.70 10.77
N PHE A 81 10.70 -2.37 10.39
CA PHE A 81 10.41 -1.54 9.21
C PHE A 81 9.97 -0.13 9.61
N LEU A 82 10.15 0.84 8.72
CA LEU A 82 9.53 2.17 8.83
C LEU A 82 8.08 2.09 8.40
N LEU A 83 7.19 2.69 9.18
CA LEU A 83 5.76 2.74 8.90
C LEU A 83 5.36 4.20 8.63
N ALA A 84 5.06 4.51 7.37
CA ALA A 84 4.62 5.82 6.94
C ALA A 84 3.09 5.87 6.81
N ALA A 85 2.45 6.78 7.53
CA ALA A 85 1.02 7.04 7.45
C ALA A 85 0.76 8.47 6.95
N PRO A 86 0.64 8.65 5.63
CA PRO A 86 0.29 9.92 5.01
C PRO A 86 -1.19 10.25 5.14
N ASP A 87 -1.49 11.55 5.09
CA ASP A 87 -2.82 12.06 4.75
C ASP A 87 -2.97 12.13 3.22
N ALA A 88 -4.14 11.77 2.70
CA ALA A 88 -4.51 11.95 1.30
C ALA A 88 -4.68 13.43 0.92
N GLY A 89 -4.72 13.74 -0.37
CA GLY A 89 -4.64 15.11 -0.86
C GLY A 89 -5.95 15.88 -0.88
N ILE A 90 -7.09 15.19 -0.99
CA ILE A 90 -8.39 15.82 -1.23
C ILE A 90 -9.19 15.88 0.07
N PRO A 91 -9.51 17.08 0.61
CA PRO A 91 -10.33 17.20 1.81
C PRO A 91 -11.74 16.62 1.64
N ALA A 92 -12.20 15.83 2.61
CA ALA A 92 -13.53 15.25 2.63
C ALA A 92 -13.99 14.93 4.07
N GLY A 93 -15.13 15.49 4.48
CA GLY A 93 -15.62 15.35 5.85
C GLY A 93 -14.65 15.96 6.85
N LYS A 94 -14.19 15.17 7.83
CA LYS A 94 -13.19 15.59 8.83
C LYS A 94 -11.75 15.25 8.43
N GLY A 95 -11.55 14.58 7.31
CA GLY A 95 -10.26 14.08 6.86
C GLY A 95 -10.15 14.19 5.35
N PHE A 96 -9.70 13.11 4.70
CA PHE A 96 -9.33 13.16 3.29
C PHE A 96 -9.83 11.94 2.50
N VAL A 97 -9.80 12.07 1.17
CA VAL A 97 -9.99 10.98 0.21
C VAL A 97 -8.81 10.94 -0.76
N TRP A 98 -8.50 9.73 -1.23
CA TRP A 98 -7.41 9.49 -2.18
C TRP A 98 -7.82 9.86 -3.61
N ASN A 99 -6.90 10.49 -4.34
CA ASN A 99 -7.04 10.74 -5.76
C ASN A 99 -6.81 9.44 -6.57
N ILE A 100 -7.91 8.82 -7.00
CA ILE A 100 -7.91 7.68 -7.94
C ILE A 100 -8.64 8.13 -9.21
N PRO A 101 -7.91 8.42 -10.30
CA PRO A 101 -8.50 8.93 -11.55
C PRO A 101 -9.58 8.01 -12.12
N GLY A 102 -10.71 8.60 -12.52
CA GLY A 102 -11.81 7.89 -13.18
C GLY A 102 -12.71 7.07 -12.26
N VAL A 103 -12.50 7.12 -10.93
CA VAL A 103 -13.36 6.46 -9.94
C VAL A 103 -13.95 7.53 -9.03
N PRO A 104 -15.28 7.55 -8.77
CA PRO A 104 -15.84 8.48 -7.81
C PRO A 104 -15.27 8.23 -6.41
N THR A 105 -15.08 9.28 -5.63
CA THR A 105 -14.78 9.13 -4.20
C THR A 105 -16.08 8.84 -3.43
N VAL A 106 -16.00 8.69 -2.10
CA VAL A 106 -17.19 8.55 -1.25
C VAL A 106 -18.06 9.82 -1.22
N THR A 107 -17.57 10.95 -1.72
CA THR A 107 -18.37 12.18 -1.89
C THR A 107 -19.20 12.18 -3.18
N GLY A 108 -18.99 11.18 -4.05
CA GLY A 108 -19.63 11.07 -5.36
C GLY A 108 -18.88 11.80 -6.48
N ALA A 109 -17.94 12.69 -6.16
CA ALA A 109 -17.12 13.38 -7.16
C ALA A 109 -15.97 12.48 -7.64
N VAL A 110 -15.68 12.52 -8.95
CA VAL A 110 -14.49 11.90 -9.53
C VAL A 110 -13.33 12.89 -9.42
N PRO A 111 -12.15 12.49 -8.90
CA PRO A 111 -10.97 13.36 -8.88
C PRO A 111 -10.58 13.85 -10.27
N THR A 112 -10.11 15.10 -10.32
CA THR A 112 -9.72 15.82 -11.53
C THR A 112 -8.20 16.06 -11.57
N ALA A 113 -7.70 16.63 -12.67
CA ALA A 113 -6.29 17.00 -12.79
C ALA A 113 -5.89 18.18 -11.88
N ASP A 114 -6.86 18.94 -11.38
CA ASP A 114 -6.62 20.06 -10.45
C ASP A 114 -6.54 19.59 -8.99
N ASP A 115 -6.97 18.36 -8.70
CA ASP A 115 -6.85 17.76 -7.39
C ASP A 115 -5.41 17.29 -7.11
N PRO A 116 -4.95 17.30 -5.84
CA PRO A 116 -3.59 16.86 -5.53
C PRO A 116 -3.33 15.42 -5.97
N ASP A 117 -2.17 15.19 -6.60
CA ASP A 117 -1.75 13.86 -7.06
C ASP A 117 -1.12 13.07 -5.90
N ASP A 118 -1.87 12.10 -5.39
CA ASP A 118 -1.40 11.22 -4.32
C ASP A 118 -0.37 10.19 -4.78
N VAL A 119 -0.35 9.79 -6.06
CA VAL A 119 0.67 8.87 -6.58
C VAL A 119 2.02 9.61 -6.66
N ALA A 120 2.02 10.83 -7.20
CA ALA A 120 3.20 11.67 -7.26
C ALA A 120 3.75 11.97 -5.85
N TYR A 121 2.87 12.27 -4.89
CA TYR A 121 3.27 12.48 -3.50
C TYR A 121 3.94 11.25 -2.87
N LEU A 122 3.31 10.08 -2.97
CA LEU A 122 3.82 8.85 -2.34
C LEU A 122 5.14 8.38 -2.99
N THR A 123 5.27 8.53 -4.31
CA THR A 123 6.51 8.18 -5.01
C THR A 123 7.63 9.17 -4.73
N ALA A 124 7.35 10.48 -4.64
CA ALA A 124 8.31 11.48 -4.18
C ALA A 124 8.77 11.22 -2.74
N ALA A 125 7.91 10.68 -1.87
CA ALA A 125 8.29 10.29 -0.53
C ALA A 125 9.32 9.15 -0.50
N ILE A 126 9.19 8.17 -1.39
CA ILE A 126 10.17 7.09 -1.55
C ILE A 126 11.53 7.70 -1.92
N ASP A 127 11.56 8.55 -2.95
CA ASP A 127 12.80 9.17 -3.42
C ASP A 127 13.47 10.02 -2.33
N TRP A 128 12.68 10.80 -1.60
CA TRP A 128 13.16 11.66 -0.53
C TRP A 128 13.72 10.87 0.66
N LEU A 129 13.05 9.79 1.08
CA LEU A 129 13.52 8.93 2.17
C LEU A 129 14.79 8.16 1.77
N ALA A 130 14.86 7.70 0.52
CA ALA A 130 16.00 6.95 0.03
C ALA A 130 17.25 7.83 -0.13
N ALA A 131 17.09 9.07 -0.61
CA ALA A 131 18.18 10.05 -0.70
C ALA A 131 18.84 10.35 0.66
N GLN A 132 18.11 10.14 1.77
CA GLN A 132 18.61 10.27 3.13
C GLN A 132 19.10 8.93 3.73
N THR A 133 19.20 7.88 2.92
CA THR A 133 19.57 6.51 3.32
C THR A 133 18.64 5.90 4.37
N CYS A 134 17.42 6.42 4.53
CA CYS A 134 16.47 5.94 5.54
C CYS A 134 15.91 4.57 5.18
N ILE A 135 15.67 4.33 3.90
CA ILE A 135 14.96 3.16 3.38
C ILE A 135 15.81 2.37 2.39
N ASP A 136 15.56 1.07 2.33
CA ASP A 136 15.97 0.22 1.23
C ASP A 136 14.88 0.31 0.15
N GLU A 137 15.20 0.96 -0.97
CA GLU A 137 14.25 1.17 -2.05
C GLU A 137 13.70 -0.13 -2.64
N GLU A 138 14.41 -1.25 -2.52
CA GLU A 138 13.93 -2.55 -3.02
C GLU A 138 12.86 -3.16 -2.10
N ARG A 139 12.69 -2.65 -0.88
CA ARG A 139 11.74 -3.15 0.13
C ARG A 139 10.73 -2.08 0.53
N VAL A 140 10.00 -1.58 -0.47
CA VAL A 140 8.90 -0.64 -0.29
C VAL A 140 7.57 -1.35 -0.55
N TYR A 141 6.64 -1.23 0.39
CA TYR A 141 5.35 -1.89 0.35
C TYR A 141 4.22 -0.90 0.63
N ALA A 142 3.00 -1.23 0.22
CA ALA A 142 1.82 -0.45 0.54
C ALA A 142 0.68 -1.33 1.06
N THR A 143 -0.01 -0.83 2.06
CA THR A 143 -1.25 -1.38 2.60
C THR A 143 -2.18 -0.24 2.98
N GLY A 144 -3.46 -0.53 3.18
CA GLY A 144 -4.41 0.49 3.60
C GLY A 144 -5.82 -0.03 3.67
N LEU A 145 -6.66 0.69 4.42
CA LEU A 145 -8.05 0.34 4.65
C LEU A 145 -8.96 1.02 3.63
N SER A 146 -9.92 0.29 3.05
CA SER A 146 -11.04 0.86 2.29
C SER A 146 -10.57 1.78 1.16
N GLY A 147 -10.78 3.10 1.25
CA GLY A 147 -10.22 4.08 0.32
C GLY A 147 -8.69 3.99 0.17
N GLY A 148 -7.97 3.78 1.28
CA GLY A 148 -6.53 3.53 1.26
C GLY A 148 -6.17 2.16 0.70
N GLY A 149 -7.04 1.16 0.82
CA GLY A 149 -6.89 -0.12 0.15
C GLY A 149 -7.09 -0.01 -1.37
N ARG A 150 -8.04 0.83 -1.81
CA ARG A 150 -8.20 1.17 -3.25
C ARG A 150 -6.98 1.92 -3.77
N MET A 151 -6.44 2.87 -3.00
CA MET A 151 -5.20 3.57 -3.37
C MET A 151 -4.00 2.61 -3.41
N THR A 152 -3.90 1.69 -2.45
CA THR A 152 -2.89 0.61 -2.45
C THR A 152 -2.96 -0.21 -3.74
N SER A 153 -4.17 -0.58 -4.18
CA SER A 153 -4.38 -1.28 -5.44
C SER A 153 -3.97 -0.44 -6.65
N TRP A 154 -4.33 0.85 -6.63
CA TRP A 154 -3.99 1.80 -7.69
C TRP A 154 -2.48 1.99 -7.84
N LEU A 155 -1.74 2.10 -6.74
CA LEU A 155 -0.28 2.14 -6.73
C LEU A 155 0.33 0.89 -7.40
N GLY A 156 -0.25 -0.30 -7.15
CA GLY A 156 0.14 -1.50 -7.88
C GLY A 156 -0.07 -1.38 -9.38
N CYS A 157 -1.19 -0.78 -9.82
CA CYS A 157 -1.51 -0.61 -11.24
C CYS A 157 -0.58 0.36 -11.97
N VAL A 158 -0.26 1.51 -11.35
CA VAL A 158 0.41 2.63 -12.06
C VAL A 158 1.86 2.88 -11.63
N ALA A 159 2.27 2.34 -10.49
CA ALA A 159 3.59 2.53 -9.89
C ALA A 159 4.22 1.19 -9.44
N SER A 160 3.85 0.07 -10.06
CA SER A 160 4.41 -1.27 -9.76
C SER A 160 5.94 -1.33 -9.72
N ASP A 161 6.64 -0.48 -10.47
CA ASP A 161 8.10 -0.39 -10.44
C ASP A 161 8.63 0.22 -9.15
N ARG A 162 7.81 0.86 -8.31
CA ARG A 162 8.18 1.50 -7.05
C ARG A 162 7.86 0.67 -5.81
N PHE A 163 7.06 -0.38 -5.93
CA PHE A 163 6.66 -1.26 -4.81
C PHE A 163 7.10 -2.71 -5.05
N ALA A 164 7.54 -3.39 -3.99
CA ALA A 164 7.90 -4.81 -4.01
C ALA A 164 6.70 -5.72 -3.83
N ALA A 165 5.67 -5.27 -3.12
CA ALA A 165 4.41 -5.96 -2.92
C ALA A 165 3.34 -5.00 -2.37
N ILE A 166 2.07 -5.36 -2.53
CA ILE A 166 0.93 -4.62 -1.98
C ILE A 166 -0.01 -5.53 -1.17
N ALA A 167 -0.64 -4.96 -0.14
CA ALA A 167 -1.62 -5.67 0.68
C ALA A 167 -2.87 -4.82 1.01
N PRO A 168 -3.81 -4.66 0.07
CA PRO A 168 -5.05 -3.92 0.31
C PRO A 168 -5.94 -4.56 1.38
N VAL A 169 -6.48 -3.76 2.30
CA VAL A 169 -7.46 -4.21 3.31
C VAL A 169 -8.82 -3.61 2.97
N VAL A 170 -9.83 -4.47 2.78
CA VAL A 170 -11.19 -4.14 2.31
C VAL A 170 -11.19 -3.17 1.13
N GLY A 171 -10.24 -3.34 0.21
CA GLY A 171 -9.96 -2.34 -0.83
C GLY A 171 -9.34 -2.89 -2.11
N LEU A 172 -9.27 -4.21 -2.29
CA LEU A 172 -8.63 -4.80 -3.46
C LEU A 172 -9.37 -4.42 -4.76
N ARG A 173 -8.60 -3.88 -5.71
CA ARG A 173 -8.97 -3.57 -7.08
C ARG A 173 -7.83 -3.95 -8.02
N ALA A 174 -8.12 -4.12 -9.31
CA ALA A 174 -7.16 -4.41 -10.37
C ALA A 174 -7.52 -3.58 -11.63
N GLY A 175 -7.73 -2.28 -11.43
CA GLY A 175 -8.28 -1.34 -12.41
C GLY A 175 -9.64 -0.77 -12.00
N ASN A 176 -10.10 0.24 -12.71
CA ASN A 176 -11.42 0.86 -12.53
C ASN A 176 -12.53 -0.12 -12.99
N PRO A 177 -13.77 0.03 -12.52
CA PRO A 177 -14.91 -0.64 -13.14
C PRO A 177 -15.01 -0.28 -14.63
N SER A 178 -15.27 -1.27 -15.50
CA SER A 178 -15.44 -1.01 -16.92
C SER A 178 -16.71 -0.19 -17.18
N PRO A 179 -16.66 0.84 -18.05
CA PRO A 179 -17.85 1.63 -18.39
C PRO A 179 -19.00 0.81 -19.00
N GLY A 180 -18.67 -0.27 -19.72
CA GLY A 180 -19.66 -1.14 -20.38
C GLY A 180 -20.15 -2.30 -19.52
N ASP A 181 -19.38 -2.70 -18.51
CA ASP A 181 -19.73 -3.75 -17.55
C ASP A 181 -19.01 -3.48 -16.21
N PRO A 182 -19.63 -2.74 -15.27
CA PRO A 182 -18.99 -2.39 -14.00
C PRO A 182 -18.59 -3.60 -13.14
N GLN A 183 -19.13 -4.79 -13.42
CA GLN A 183 -18.75 -6.04 -12.76
C GLN A 183 -17.42 -6.60 -13.29
N ARG A 184 -16.78 -5.94 -14.25
CA ARG A 184 -15.44 -6.26 -14.74
C ARG A 184 -14.47 -5.10 -14.54
N PRO A 185 -13.18 -5.38 -14.30
CA PRO A 185 -12.14 -4.37 -14.32
C PRO A 185 -11.88 -3.90 -15.75
N ASP A 186 -11.62 -2.61 -15.93
CA ASP A 186 -11.15 -2.02 -17.18
C ASP A 186 -9.64 -2.27 -17.35
N PRO A 187 -9.21 -3.12 -18.31
CA PRO A 187 -7.80 -3.40 -18.52
C PRO A 187 -7.00 -2.16 -18.94
N ALA A 188 -7.64 -1.12 -19.49
CA ALA A 188 -6.96 0.12 -19.88
C ALA A 188 -6.41 0.88 -18.65
N THR A 189 -6.99 0.66 -17.48
CA THR A 189 -6.70 1.44 -16.26
C THR A 189 -5.72 0.76 -15.30
N CYS A 190 -5.31 -0.48 -15.58
CA CYS A 190 -4.33 -1.19 -14.76
C CYS A 190 -3.32 -1.93 -15.62
N GLN A 191 -2.13 -1.34 -15.75
CA GLN A 191 -1.05 -1.84 -16.60
C GLN A 191 0.29 -1.75 -15.85
N PRO A 192 0.50 -2.63 -14.85
CA PRO A 192 1.75 -2.65 -14.11
C PRO A 192 2.94 -2.93 -15.05
N LYS A 193 4.05 -2.22 -14.84
CA LYS A 193 5.31 -2.38 -15.59
C LYS A 193 5.99 -3.71 -15.30
N LYS A 194 5.70 -4.31 -14.14
CA LYS A 194 6.21 -5.62 -13.72
C LYS A 194 5.17 -6.35 -12.86
N ALA A 195 5.30 -7.68 -12.77
CA ALA A 195 4.47 -8.46 -11.86
C ALA A 195 4.65 -7.94 -10.42
N ILE A 196 3.55 -7.87 -9.66
CA ILE A 196 3.56 -7.32 -8.31
C ILE A 196 2.81 -8.26 -7.35
N PRO A 197 3.50 -8.87 -6.37
CA PRO A 197 2.86 -9.69 -5.35
C PRO A 197 1.72 -8.94 -4.64
N VAL A 198 0.56 -9.59 -4.55
CA VAL A 198 -0.66 -9.04 -3.93
C VAL A 198 -1.13 -9.94 -2.80
N TYR A 199 -1.40 -9.36 -1.63
CA TYR A 199 -2.06 -10.07 -0.54
C TYR A 199 -3.19 -9.26 0.09
N ALA A 200 -4.42 -9.49 -0.35
CA ALA A 200 -5.58 -8.73 0.09
C ALA A 200 -6.28 -9.33 1.30
N PHE A 201 -6.96 -8.49 2.08
CA PHE A 201 -7.76 -8.90 3.23
C PHE A 201 -9.18 -8.33 3.13
N ALA A 202 -10.19 -9.12 3.48
CA ALA A 202 -11.59 -8.66 3.52
C ALA A 202 -12.39 -9.35 4.63
N GLY A 203 -13.48 -8.72 5.06
CA GLY A 203 -14.47 -9.32 5.96
C GLY A 203 -15.70 -9.80 5.18
N SER A 204 -16.25 -10.96 5.51
CA SER A 204 -17.40 -11.53 4.79
C SER A 204 -18.68 -10.70 4.90
N ASP A 205 -18.82 -9.94 5.99
CA ASP A 205 -20.03 -9.20 6.36
C ASP A 205 -19.88 -7.70 6.07
N ASP A 206 -18.84 -7.31 5.32
CA ASP A 206 -18.63 -5.93 4.88
C ASP A 206 -19.75 -5.49 3.93
N THR A 207 -20.58 -4.55 4.39
CA THR A 207 -21.68 -3.97 3.60
C THR A 207 -21.30 -2.70 2.85
N THR A 208 -20.11 -2.14 3.11
CA THR A 208 -19.60 -0.94 2.43
C THR A 208 -18.81 -1.33 1.18
N ASN A 209 -17.92 -2.29 1.33
CA ASN A 209 -17.13 -2.90 0.26
C ASN A 209 -17.36 -4.42 0.23
N PRO A 210 -18.56 -4.90 -0.17
CA PRO A 210 -18.87 -6.33 -0.16
C PRO A 210 -17.88 -7.17 -0.96
N VAL A 211 -17.47 -8.31 -0.41
CA VAL A 211 -16.58 -9.28 -1.09
C VAL A 211 -17.14 -9.69 -2.45
N ALA A 212 -18.47 -9.83 -2.54
CA ALA A 212 -19.19 -10.18 -3.76
C ALA A 212 -19.26 -9.05 -4.81
N GLY A 213 -18.83 -7.83 -4.47
CA GLY A 213 -19.05 -6.65 -5.32
C GLY A 213 -20.49 -6.13 -5.21
N GLY A 214 -20.96 -5.42 -6.24
CA GLY A 214 -22.30 -4.84 -6.32
C GLY A 214 -22.54 -3.64 -5.39
N GLY A 215 -21.49 -2.99 -4.90
CA GLY A 215 -21.57 -1.86 -3.98
C GLY A 215 -21.77 -0.52 -4.67
N ALA A 216 -21.32 0.55 -3.99
CA ALA A 216 -21.37 1.92 -4.49
C ALA A 216 -20.55 2.11 -5.79
N GLY A 217 -20.66 3.27 -6.45
CA GLY A 217 -19.97 3.55 -7.73
C GLY A 217 -18.45 3.31 -7.72
N TYR A 218 -17.82 3.42 -6.55
CA TYR A 218 -16.39 3.14 -6.34
C TYR A 218 -16.06 1.67 -6.02
N TRP A 219 -17.06 0.79 -5.94
CA TRP A 219 -16.96 -0.59 -5.50
C TRP A 219 -17.94 -1.50 -6.27
N GLN A 220 -17.58 -1.86 -7.50
CA GLN A 220 -18.49 -2.58 -8.40
C GLN A 220 -18.20 -4.08 -8.49
N TYR A 221 -17.05 -4.52 -9.03
CA TYR A 221 -16.74 -5.95 -9.16
C TYR A 221 -16.29 -6.61 -7.85
N SER A 222 -16.31 -7.95 -7.80
CA SER A 222 -15.97 -8.75 -6.62
C SER A 222 -14.48 -8.84 -6.31
N MET A 223 -14.12 -9.20 -5.07
CA MET A 223 -12.74 -9.51 -4.69
C MET A 223 -12.17 -10.68 -5.49
N ALA A 224 -12.96 -11.72 -5.75
CA ALA A 224 -12.55 -12.85 -6.60
C ALA A 224 -12.20 -12.40 -8.03
N THR A 225 -12.99 -11.47 -8.60
CA THR A 225 -12.70 -10.87 -9.91
C THR A 225 -11.40 -10.09 -9.89
N ALA A 226 -11.16 -9.32 -8.82
CA ALA A 226 -9.92 -8.57 -8.65
C ALA A 226 -8.69 -9.49 -8.54
N LEU A 227 -8.77 -10.57 -7.74
CA LEU A 227 -7.71 -11.57 -7.59
C LEU A 227 -7.41 -12.28 -8.91
N ALA A 228 -8.44 -12.72 -9.64
CA ALA A 228 -8.27 -13.33 -10.95
C ALA A 228 -7.56 -12.38 -11.92
N ARG A 229 -7.91 -11.09 -11.90
CA ARG A 229 -7.25 -10.09 -12.75
C ARG A 229 -5.80 -9.85 -12.36
N TRP A 230 -5.46 -9.78 -11.08
CA TRP A 230 -4.07 -9.74 -10.64
C TRP A 230 -3.29 -10.98 -11.06
N ALA A 231 -3.91 -12.16 -10.98
CA ALA A 231 -3.30 -13.40 -11.42
C ALA A 231 -3.02 -13.41 -12.93
N GLU A 232 -3.90 -12.83 -13.75
CA GLU A 232 -3.65 -12.62 -15.18
C GLU A 232 -2.50 -11.63 -15.43
N LEU A 233 -2.50 -10.49 -14.73
CA LEU A 233 -1.44 -9.47 -14.84
C LEU A 233 -0.06 -10.04 -14.48
N ASP A 234 -0.01 -10.86 -13.43
CA ASP A 234 1.21 -11.53 -12.95
C ASP A 234 1.49 -12.87 -13.65
N ARG A 235 0.65 -13.29 -14.62
CA ARG A 235 0.79 -14.52 -15.40
C ARG A 235 0.90 -15.79 -14.53
N CYS A 236 0.11 -15.88 -13.48
CA CYS A 236 0.01 -17.07 -12.65
C CYS A 236 -0.55 -18.26 -13.45
N SER A 237 0.08 -19.43 -13.32
CA SER A 237 -0.36 -20.65 -14.02
C SER A 237 -1.21 -21.60 -13.15
N THR A 238 -1.35 -21.31 -11.85
CA THR A 238 -2.05 -22.16 -10.88
C THR A 238 -3.01 -21.34 -10.02
N GLY A 239 -4.20 -21.88 -9.77
CA GLY A 239 -5.21 -21.31 -8.88
C GLY A 239 -6.53 -20.87 -9.57
N PRO A 240 -7.52 -20.38 -8.80
CA PRO A 240 -7.43 -20.20 -7.35
C PRO A 240 -7.56 -21.53 -6.60
N GLU A 241 -6.71 -21.72 -5.59
CA GLU A 241 -6.92 -22.70 -4.53
C GLU A 241 -7.53 -21.98 -3.32
N THR A 242 -8.55 -22.58 -2.70
CA THR A 242 -9.12 -22.07 -1.44
C THR A 242 -8.60 -22.90 -0.27
N VAL A 243 -7.92 -22.23 0.67
CA VAL A 243 -7.26 -22.87 1.81
C VAL A 243 -7.79 -22.27 3.12
N PRO A 244 -8.34 -23.07 4.05
CA PRO A 244 -8.65 -22.57 5.39
C PRO A 244 -7.34 -22.26 6.14
N VAL A 245 -7.26 -21.07 6.74
CA VAL A 245 -6.09 -20.62 7.51
C VAL A 245 -6.37 -20.47 9.00
N SER A 246 -7.65 -20.46 9.37
CA SER A 246 -8.15 -20.63 10.74
C SER A 246 -9.59 -21.14 10.69
N GLU A 247 -10.23 -21.32 11.86
CA GLU A 247 -11.66 -21.64 11.94
C GLU A 247 -12.56 -20.54 11.34
N THR A 248 -12.06 -19.31 11.23
CA THR A 248 -12.83 -18.13 10.82
C THR A 248 -12.24 -17.42 9.61
N ALA A 249 -11.24 -18.00 8.94
CA ALA A 249 -10.62 -17.37 7.77
C ALA A 249 -10.17 -18.38 6.72
N GLU A 250 -10.34 -17.99 5.46
CA GLU A 250 -9.89 -18.71 4.28
C GLU A 250 -9.07 -17.81 3.36
N GLU A 251 -8.14 -18.40 2.61
CA GLU A 251 -7.36 -17.74 1.58
C GLU A 251 -7.70 -18.30 0.19
N GLN A 252 -7.94 -17.42 -0.79
CA GLN A 252 -7.89 -17.75 -2.21
C GLN A 252 -6.50 -17.43 -2.74
N ILE A 253 -5.84 -18.41 -3.37
CA ILE A 253 -4.42 -18.33 -3.73
C ILE A 253 -4.21 -18.66 -5.20
N TYR A 254 -3.51 -17.78 -5.90
CA TYR A 254 -2.88 -18.03 -7.20
C TYR A 254 -1.36 -18.08 -7.03
N SER A 255 -0.73 -19.03 -7.71
CA SER A 255 0.70 -19.33 -7.58
C SER A 255 1.34 -19.59 -8.94
N ASN A 256 2.65 -19.86 -8.94
CA ASN A 256 3.47 -20.00 -10.14
C ASN A 256 3.34 -18.79 -11.08
N CYS A 257 3.42 -17.60 -10.49
CA CYS A 257 3.35 -16.33 -11.21
C CYS A 257 4.74 -15.88 -11.67
N LEU A 258 4.78 -14.97 -12.63
CA LEU A 258 6.00 -14.34 -13.11
C LEU A 258 6.78 -13.69 -11.95
N GLY A 259 8.10 -13.85 -11.95
CA GLY A 259 8.97 -13.22 -10.92
C GLY A 259 8.78 -13.78 -9.51
N ASN A 260 8.28 -15.02 -9.38
CA ASN A 260 7.91 -15.64 -8.09
C ASN A 260 6.84 -14.87 -7.31
N ALA A 261 6.07 -14.00 -7.99
CA ALA A 261 4.95 -13.31 -7.37
C ALA A 261 3.90 -14.33 -6.85
N ARG A 262 3.08 -13.88 -5.92
CA ARG A 262 1.92 -14.60 -5.40
C ARG A 262 0.78 -13.60 -5.32
N VAL A 263 -0.39 -14.05 -5.77
CA VAL A 263 -1.65 -13.30 -5.62
C VAL A 263 -2.53 -14.08 -4.67
N ALA A 264 -2.87 -13.48 -3.53
CA ALA A 264 -3.70 -14.10 -2.52
C ALA A 264 -4.71 -13.13 -1.94
N GLY A 265 -5.82 -13.66 -1.45
CA GLY A 265 -6.83 -12.90 -0.73
C GLY A 265 -7.36 -13.68 0.46
N ARG A 266 -7.30 -13.10 1.66
CA ARG A 266 -7.84 -13.68 2.90
C ARG A 266 -9.20 -13.07 3.21
N ILE A 267 -10.21 -13.91 3.39
CA ILE A 267 -11.55 -13.52 3.82
C ILE A 267 -11.75 -13.99 5.26
N VAL A 268 -12.09 -13.06 6.16
CA VAL A 268 -12.38 -13.34 7.57
C VAL A 268 -13.90 -13.34 7.78
N GLN A 269 -14.43 -14.49 8.20
CA GLN A 269 -15.85 -14.71 8.42
C GLN A 269 -16.38 -13.88 9.60
N GLY A 270 -17.59 -13.34 9.45
CA GLY A 270 -18.28 -12.57 10.48
C GLY A 270 -17.73 -11.15 10.70
N ARG A 271 -16.81 -10.68 9.84
CA ARG A 271 -16.16 -9.36 9.98
C ARG A 271 -16.69 -8.37 8.96
N GLY A 272 -16.83 -7.11 9.38
CA GLY A 272 -17.43 -6.04 8.59
C GLY A 272 -16.41 -5.13 7.92
N HIS A 273 -16.78 -3.86 7.75
CA HIS A 273 -15.94 -2.83 7.15
C HIS A 273 -14.91 -2.26 8.14
N GLU A 274 -13.85 -3.02 8.42
CA GLU A 274 -12.86 -2.69 9.45
C GLU A 274 -11.45 -3.17 9.08
N TRP A 275 -10.46 -2.86 9.91
CA TRP A 275 -9.12 -3.43 9.78
C TRP A 275 -9.12 -4.92 10.16
N VAL A 276 -9.37 -5.76 9.17
CA VAL A 276 -9.44 -7.23 9.31
C VAL A 276 -8.11 -7.94 9.07
N ALA A 277 -7.07 -7.19 8.73
CA ALA A 277 -5.78 -7.78 8.37
C ALA A 277 -5.08 -8.44 9.57
N ASP A 278 -4.51 -9.60 9.31
CA ASP A 278 -3.49 -10.20 10.16
C ASP A 278 -2.15 -9.54 9.83
N ASN A 279 -1.71 -8.61 10.69
CA ASN A 279 -0.51 -7.81 10.46
C ASN A 279 0.76 -8.66 10.38
N GLU A 280 0.84 -9.76 11.13
CA GLU A 280 2.00 -10.65 11.12
C GLU A 280 2.05 -11.46 9.82
N ALA A 281 0.91 -11.97 9.36
CA ALA A 281 0.83 -12.62 8.05
C ALA A 281 1.11 -11.64 6.90
N MET A 282 0.64 -10.39 7.00
CA MET A 282 0.91 -9.34 6.02
C MET A 282 2.42 -9.05 5.94
N TRP A 283 3.09 -8.86 7.08
CA TRP A 283 4.53 -8.65 7.08
C TRP A 283 5.29 -9.87 6.58
N GLY A 284 4.92 -11.08 7.01
CA GLY A 284 5.51 -12.33 6.52
C GLY A 284 5.38 -12.50 5.01
N PHE A 285 4.32 -11.95 4.41
CA PHE A 285 4.19 -11.84 2.96
C PHE A 285 5.15 -10.80 2.37
N PHE A 286 5.14 -9.56 2.87
CA PHE A 286 6.01 -8.49 2.37
C PHE A 286 7.49 -8.85 2.42
N ALA A 287 7.97 -9.40 3.54
CA ALA A 287 9.38 -9.71 3.77
C ALA A 287 9.98 -10.71 2.76
N ARG A 288 9.15 -11.40 1.97
CA ARG A 288 9.58 -12.34 0.92
C ARG A 288 10.01 -11.65 -0.37
N TYR A 289 9.65 -10.39 -0.57
CA TYR A 289 9.77 -9.74 -1.87
C TYR A 289 10.74 -8.56 -1.84
N ARG A 290 11.51 -8.45 -2.91
CA ARG A 290 12.36 -7.32 -3.25
C ARG A 290 12.08 -6.97 -4.71
N ARG A 291 12.18 -5.68 -5.04
CA ARG A 291 11.86 -5.16 -6.38
C ARG A 291 12.79 -5.67 -7.48
#